data_AF-A0A535GYN1-F1
#
_entry.id   AF-A0A535GYN1-F1
#
_cell.length_a   1.000
_cell.length_b   1.000
_cell.length_c   1.000
_cell.angle_alpha   90.00
_cell.angle_beta   90.00
_cell.angle_gamma   90.00
#
_symmetry.space_group_name_H-M   'P 1'
#
loop_
_entity.id
_entity.type
_entity.pdbx_description
1 polymer ?
#
loop_
_entity_poly.entity_id
_entity_poly.type
_entity_poly.pdbx_seq_one_letter_code
_entity_poly.pdbx_strand_id
1 'polypeptide(L)'
;MTTRNAPLTGGWRPSPLMVRILSAFVILAMVIGLVLVGIYGVYALVLLLGGLALYEFNALSDKMGSRAPAWLLFPLGVFFAFSGTALKQVDVTLVLALALVGGLGAFLFLPGQRQGLSRWAMGLAGALYIGMPFNFYLLLYTSKPNGLVWTLFTIFAVVASDASALLVGSRIGRHPFFATISPRKTVEGAIAGVVGAVIVMVIGVSMVLGINPLHAIALG
;
A
#
# COMPACT_ATOMS: atom_id res chain seq x y z
N MET A 1 -8.62 -19.78 -58.01
CA MET A 1 -8.77 -20.62 -56.81
C MET A 1 -8.07 -19.91 -55.65
N THR A 2 -8.81 -19.14 -54.85
CA THR A 2 -8.28 -18.43 -53.68
C THR A 2 -8.74 -19.17 -52.42
N THR A 3 -7.83 -19.94 -51.84
CA THR A 3 -8.05 -20.59 -50.55
C THR A 3 -8.10 -19.52 -49.46
N ARG A 4 -9.29 -19.29 -48.89
CA ARG A 4 -9.45 -18.55 -47.64
C ARG A 4 -8.76 -19.32 -46.54
N ASN A 5 -7.62 -18.84 -46.06
CA ASN A 5 -7.04 -19.27 -44.80
C ASN A 5 -7.96 -18.81 -43.67
N ALA A 6 -8.75 -19.73 -43.11
CA ALA A 6 -9.39 -19.55 -41.82
C ALA A 6 -8.29 -19.52 -40.74
N PRO A 7 -8.18 -18.48 -39.89
CA PRO A 7 -7.25 -18.51 -38.79
C PRO A 7 -7.73 -19.53 -37.74
N LEU A 8 -7.14 -20.72 -37.77
CA LEU A 8 -7.21 -21.73 -36.72
C LEU A 8 -6.29 -21.34 -35.57
N THR A 9 -6.74 -20.49 -34.65
CA THR A 9 -6.18 -20.44 -33.29
C THR A 9 -7.28 -20.10 -32.29
N GLY A 10 -8.06 -21.11 -31.91
CA GLY A 10 -8.90 -21.08 -30.71
C GLY A 10 -8.03 -21.11 -29.46
N GLY A 11 -7.23 -20.06 -29.24
CA GLY A 11 -6.46 -19.90 -28.01
C GLY A 11 -7.40 -19.64 -26.84
N TRP A 12 -7.17 -20.31 -25.71
CA TRP A 12 -7.87 -20.07 -24.46
C TRP A 12 -7.76 -18.58 -24.10
N ARG A 13 -8.87 -17.85 -24.16
CA ARG A 13 -8.94 -16.44 -23.75
C ARG A 13 -9.41 -16.40 -22.31
N PRO A 14 -8.54 -16.14 -21.34
CA PRO A 14 -8.95 -16.05 -19.94
C PRO A 14 -9.99 -14.94 -19.80
N SER A 15 -11.08 -15.20 -19.06
CA SER A 15 -12.09 -14.17 -18.80
C SER A 15 -11.48 -13.01 -18.00
N PRO A 16 -11.97 -11.77 -18.14
CA PRO A 16 -11.43 -10.63 -17.39
C PRO A 16 -11.45 -10.83 -15.86
N LEU A 17 -12.41 -11.61 -15.35
CA LEU A 17 -12.48 -11.97 -13.93
C LEU A 17 -11.39 -12.98 -13.54
N MET A 18 -11.13 -13.98 -14.39
CA MET A 18 -10.09 -14.97 -14.13
C MET A 18 -8.70 -14.34 -14.11
N VAL A 19 -8.42 -13.39 -15.02
CA VAL A 19 -7.15 -12.64 -15.01
C VAL A 19 -6.98 -11.90 -13.69
N ARG A 20 -8.02 -11.22 -13.19
CA ARG A 20 -7.97 -10.47 -11.92
C ARG A 20 -7.75 -11.37 -10.71
N ILE A 21 -8.45 -12.50 -10.64
CA ILE A 21 -8.31 -13.46 -9.54
C ILE A 21 -6.91 -14.07 -9.55
N LEU A 22 -6.43 -14.50 -10.72
CA LEU A 22 -5.11 -15.10 -10.87
C LEU A 22 -4.01 -14.09 -10.52
N SER A 23 -4.11 -12.85 -11.02
CA SER A 23 -3.12 -11.82 -10.68
C SER A 23 -3.10 -11.51 -9.19
N ALA A 24 -4.26 -11.40 -8.55
CA ALA A 24 -4.35 -11.16 -7.11
C ALA A 24 -3.71 -12.31 -6.30
N PHE A 25 -3.98 -13.55 -6.70
CA PHE A 25 -3.40 -14.72 -6.06
C PHE A 25 -1.88 -14.77 -6.22
N VAL A 26 -1.36 -14.52 -7.43
CA VAL A 26 0.09 -14.49 -7.69
C VAL A 26 0.79 -13.39 -6.89
N ILE A 27 0.22 -12.19 -6.85
CA ILE A 27 0.77 -11.08 -6.05
C ILE A 27 0.76 -11.44 -4.56
N LEU A 28 -0.34 -11.98 -4.04
CA LEU A 28 -0.43 -12.39 -2.64
C LEU A 28 0.59 -13.49 -2.30
N ALA A 29 0.73 -14.49 -3.16
CA ALA A 29 1.71 -15.56 -2.99
C ALA A 29 3.15 -15.04 -3.01
N MET A 30 3.45 -14.10 -3.92
CA MET A 30 4.75 -13.43 -3.98
C MET A 30 5.04 -12.62 -2.70
N VAL A 31 4.06 -11.84 -2.23
CA VAL A 31 4.16 -11.06 -0.99
C VAL A 31 4.45 -11.98 0.20
N ILE A 32 3.65 -13.03 0.38
CA ILE A 32 3.84 -14.00 1.47
C ILE A 32 5.20 -14.70 1.34
N GLY A 33 5.58 -15.13 0.13
CA GLY A 33 6.88 -15.76 -0.12
C GLY A 33 8.05 -14.86 0.30
N LEU A 34 8.02 -13.58 -0.07
CA LEU A 34 9.05 -12.62 0.33
C LEU A 34 9.08 -12.37 1.84
N VAL A 35 7.94 -12.37 2.51
CA VAL A 35 7.87 -12.23 3.98
C VAL A 35 8.52 -13.44 4.68
N LEU A 36 8.34 -14.64 4.13
CA LEU A 36 8.90 -15.89 4.67
C LEU A 36 10.40 -16.04 4.41
N VAL A 37 10.95 -15.39 3.38
CA VAL A 37 12.41 -15.37 3.10
C VAL A 37 13.20 -14.69 4.22
N GLY A 38 12.58 -13.83 5.01
CA GLY A 38 13.26 -13.11 6.08
C GLY A 38 13.29 -11.60 5.85
N ILE A 39 14.07 -10.89 6.67
CA ILE A 39 14.17 -9.42 6.63
C ILE A 39 14.59 -8.89 5.24
N TYR A 40 15.48 -9.57 4.53
CA TYR A 40 15.91 -9.16 3.19
C TYR A 40 14.78 -9.27 2.16
N GLY A 41 13.89 -10.26 2.29
CA GLY A 41 12.71 -10.38 1.44
C GLY A 41 11.72 -9.26 1.70
N VAL A 42 11.52 -8.87 2.95
CA VAL A 42 10.67 -7.72 3.32
C VAL A 42 11.27 -6.40 2.83
N TYR A 43 12.60 -6.22 2.91
CA TYR A 43 13.27 -5.05 2.32
C TYR A 43 13.09 -4.98 0.80
N ALA A 44 13.24 -6.10 0.10
CA ALA A 44 12.96 -6.17 -1.34
C ALA A 44 11.50 -5.81 -1.64
N LEU A 45 10.56 -6.33 -0.85
CA LEU A 45 9.14 -6.01 -0.99
C LEU A 45 8.87 -4.50 -0.85
N VAL A 46 9.42 -3.87 0.18
CA VAL A 46 9.27 -2.43 0.42
C VAL A 46 9.90 -1.60 -0.69
N LEU A 47 11.08 -1.97 -1.17
CA LEU A 47 11.74 -1.26 -2.27
C LEU A 47 10.95 -1.37 -3.58
N LEU A 48 10.46 -2.58 -3.91
CA LEU A 48 9.71 -2.83 -5.14
C LEU A 48 8.34 -2.16 -5.10
N LEU A 49 7.52 -2.48 -4.09
CA LEU A 49 6.15 -1.94 -3.99
C LEU A 49 6.15 -0.45 -3.65
N GLY A 50 7.02 -0.01 -2.74
CA GLY A 50 7.16 1.40 -2.39
C GLY A 50 7.72 2.23 -3.54
N GLY A 51 8.71 1.72 -4.27
CA GLY A 51 9.23 2.37 -5.47
C GLY A 51 8.17 2.52 -6.56
N LEU A 52 7.40 1.45 -6.84
CA LEU A 52 6.28 1.49 -7.78
C LEU A 52 5.19 2.47 -7.33
N ALA A 53 4.81 2.45 -6.06
CA ALA A 53 3.81 3.38 -5.51
C ALA A 53 4.27 4.84 -5.62
N LEU A 54 5.54 5.15 -5.31
CA LEU A 54 6.10 6.50 -5.46
C LEU A 54 6.14 6.93 -6.94
N TYR A 55 6.44 6.00 -7.84
CA TYR A 55 6.43 6.25 -9.29
C TYR A 55 5.02 6.58 -9.79
N GLU A 56 4.01 5.78 -9.41
CA GLU A 56 2.61 6.03 -9.76
C GLU A 56 2.11 7.34 -9.15
N PHE A 57 2.45 7.61 -7.89
CA PHE A 57 2.12 8.87 -7.23
C PHE A 57 2.74 10.07 -7.96
N ASN A 58 3.99 9.96 -8.44
CA ASN A 58 4.61 11.02 -9.23
C ASN A 58 3.79 11.32 -10.49
N ALA A 59 3.38 10.29 -11.21
CA ALA A 59 2.56 10.42 -12.42
C ALA A 59 1.16 10.98 -12.11
N LEU A 60 0.54 10.59 -10.99
CA LEU A 60 -0.74 11.13 -10.54
C LEU A 60 -0.64 12.60 -10.15
N SER A 61 0.41 12.99 -9.42
CA SER A 61 0.64 14.39 -9.01
C SER A 61 0.79 15.33 -10.22
N ASP A 62 1.37 14.83 -11.31
CA ASP A 62 1.47 15.55 -12.58
C ASP A 62 0.09 15.84 -13.17
N LYS A 63 -0.79 14.84 -13.19
CA LYS A 63 -2.19 14.98 -13.65
C LYS A 63 -3.04 15.87 -12.74
N MET A 64 -2.67 16.00 -11.47
CA MET A 64 -3.30 16.93 -10.52
C MET A 64 -2.82 18.38 -10.67
N GLY A 65 -1.90 18.65 -11.62
CA GLY A 65 -1.44 20.01 -11.93
C GLY A 65 -0.25 20.48 -11.09
N SER A 66 0.38 19.59 -10.31
CA SER A 66 1.59 19.92 -9.54
C SER A 66 2.46 18.68 -9.36
N ARG A 67 3.34 18.43 -10.34
CA ARG A 67 4.23 17.27 -10.31
C ARG A 67 5.19 17.32 -9.13
N ALA A 68 5.14 16.30 -8.29
CA ALA A 68 6.09 16.06 -7.22
C ALA A 68 7.53 16.02 -7.78
N PRO A 69 8.47 16.79 -7.21
CA PRO A 69 9.87 16.75 -7.65
C PRO A 69 10.47 15.39 -7.31
N ALA A 70 10.98 14.67 -8.32
CA ALA A 70 11.55 13.34 -8.12
C ALA A 70 12.74 13.35 -7.15
N TRP A 71 13.55 14.41 -7.17
CA TRP A 71 14.68 14.60 -6.25
C TRP A 71 14.26 14.76 -4.79
N LEU A 72 13.02 15.16 -4.52
CA LEU A 72 12.47 15.26 -3.17
C LEU A 72 11.69 13.98 -2.80
N LEU A 73 10.82 13.54 -3.71
CA LEU A 73 9.88 12.43 -3.49
C LEU A 73 10.58 11.09 -3.23
N PHE A 74 11.50 10.67 -4.11
CA PHE A 74 12.10 9.33 -4.00
C PHE A 74 13.06 9.20 -2.81
N PRO A 75 14.03 10.13 -2.61
CA PRO A 75 14.94 10.03 -1.46
C PRO A 75 14.20 10.10 -0.12
N LEU A 76 13.21 11.00 0.01
CA LEU A 76 12.40 11.06 1.23
C LEU A 76 11.51 9.82 1.39
N GLY A 77 10.93 9.30 0.31
CA GLY A 77 10.10 8.09 0.38
C GLY A 77 10.89 6.89 0.87
N VAL A 78 12.10 6.68 0.35
CA VAL A 78 13.03 5.65 0.83
C VAL A 78 13.46 5.94 2.26
N PHE A 79 13.84 7.19 2.58
CA PHE A 79 14.22 7.55 3.94
C PHE A 79 13.11 7.20 4.95
N PHE A 80 11.89 7.66 4.70
CA PHE A 80 10.76 7.41 5.58
C PHE A 80 10.48 5.92 5.71
N ALA A 81 10.48 5.17 4.61
CA ALA A 81 10.27 3.72 4.63
C ALA A 81 11.29 2.96 5.50
N PHE A 82 12.53 3.43 5.59
CA PHE A 82 13.59 2.75 6.35
C PHE A 82 13.98 3.46 7.66
N SER A 83 13.30 4.56 8.00
CA SER A 83 13.63 5.44 9.14
C SER A 83 13.62 4.75 10.50
N GLY A 84 12.79 3.73 10.71
CA GLY A 84 12.73 2.96 11.95
C GLY A 84 13.66 1.74 11.97
N THR A 85 14.30 1.41 10.85
CA THR A 85 15.13 0.19 10.72
C THR A 85 16.55 0.53 10.26
N ALA A 86 16.83 0.46 8.96
CA ALA A 86 18.17 0.64 8.40
C ALA A 86 18.71 2.06 8.58
N LEU A 87 17.82 3.06 8.66
CA LEU A 87 18.18 4.48 8.79
C LEU A 87 17.84 5.07 10.17
N LYS A 88 17.67 4.22 11.19
CA LYS A 88 17.29 4.64 12.55
C LYS A 88 18.24 5.64 13.23
N GLN A 89 19.47 5.75 12.75
CA GLN A 89 20.47 6.67 13.29
C GLN A 89 20.27 8.11 12.81
N VAL A 90 19.50 8.30 11.73
CA VAL A 90 19.22 9.60 11.15
C VAL A 90 17.92 10.13 11.74
N ASP A 91 17.98 11.29 12.37
CA ASP A 91 16.83 11.91 13.03
C ASP A 91 15.77 12.33 12.00
N VAL A 92 14.55 11.83 12.17
CA VAL A 92 13.40 12.14 11.31
C VAL A 92 13.05 13.63 11.38
N THR A 93 13.17 14.26 12.54
CA THR A 93 12.96 15.70 12.75
C THR A 93 13.95 16.52 11.93
N LEU A 94 15.22 16.11 11.91
CA LEU A 94 16.25 16.76 11.10
C LEU A 94 15.92 16.63 9.61
N VAL A 95 15.54 15.44 9.15
CA VAL A 95 15.18 15.22 7.74
C VAL A 95 13.93 16.02 7.35
N LEU A 96 12.92 16.11 8.22
CA LEU A 96 11.75 16.96 7.99
C LEU A 96 12.12 18.45 7.95
N ALA A 97 13.01 18.91 8.83
CA ALA A 97 13.49 20.28 8.81
C ALA A 97 14.27 20.59 7.52
N LEU A 98 15.12 19.68 7.05
CA LEU A 98 15.84 19.80 5.78
C LEU A 98 14.90 19.74 4.58
N ALA A 99 13.90 18.86 4.61
CA ALA A 99 12.87 18.77 3.57
C ALA A 99 12.04 20.06 3.51
N LEU A 100 11.73 20.67 4.64
CA LEU A 100 11.02 21.95 4.71
C LEU A 100 11.88 23.10 4.20
N VAL A 101 13.03 23.35 4.86
CA VAL A 101 13.87 24.53 4.57
C VAL A 101 14.62 24.36 3.25
N GLY A 102 15.33 23.23 3.08
CA GLY A 102 16.10 22.95 1.87
C GLY A 102 15.19 22.66 0.67
N GLY A 103 14.09 21.93 0.89
CA GLY A 103 13.14 21.61 -0.18
C GLY A 103 12.44 22.85 -0.73
N LEU A 104 11.97 23.77 0.13
CA LEU A 104 11.42 25.05 -0.31
C LEU A 104 12.51 25.99 -0.84
N GLY A 105 13.67 26.03 -0.18
CA GLY A 105 14.84 26.82 -0.57
C GLY A 105 15.31 26.51 -2.00
N ALA A 106 15.29 25.25 -2.41
CA ALA A 106 15.64 24.84 -3.77
C ALA A 106 14.78 25.53 -4.84
N PHE A 107 13.50 25.84 -4.53
CA PHE A 107 12.60 26.51 -5.46
C PHE A 107 12.90 28.00 -5.66
N LEU A 108 13.70 28.64 -4.80
CA LEU A 108 14.16 30.01 -5.04
C LEU A 108 15.16 30.08 -6.19
N PHE A 109 15.92 29.02 -6.40
CA PHE A 109 16.96 28.94 -7.42
C PHE A 109 16.51 28.19 -8.68
N LEU A 110 15.39 27.48 -8.62
CA LEU A 110 14.80 26.79 -9.78
C LEU A 110 13.96 27.77 -10.61
N PRO A 111 14.35 28.08 -11.86
CA PRO A 111 13.62 29.03 -12.69
C PRO A 111 12.19 28.55 -13.00
N GLY A 112 11.24 29.49 -13.04
CA GLY A 112 9.94 29.34 -13.71
C GLY A 112 8.78 28.76 -12.89
N GLN A 113 8.79 28.80 -11.56
CA GLN A 113 7.79 28.03 -10.79
C GLN A 113 7.00 28.81 -9.75
N ARG A 114 5.92 29.46 -10.20
CA ARG A 114 4.82 29.95 -9.33
C ARG A 114 4.16 28.84 -8.50
N GLN A 115 4.49 27.58 -8.76
CA GLN A 115 3.97 26.38 -8.08
C GLN A 115 4.99 25.71 -7.14
N GLY A 116 6.09 26.38 -6.76
CA GLY A 116 7.14 25.77 -5.91
C GLY A 116 6.58 25.16 -4.62
N LEU A 117 5.68 25.86 -3.93
CA LEU A 117 5.03 25.37 -2.71
C LEU A 117 4.16 24.13 -2.97
N SER A 118 3.33 24.11 -4.02
CA SER A 118 2.46 22.97 -4.30
C SER A 118 3.25 21.73 -4.71
N ARG A 119 4.32 21.91 -5.50
CA ARG A 119 5.22 20.81 -5.88
C ARG A 119 6.00 20.26 -4.69
N TRP A 120 6.54 21.14 -3.84
CA TRP A 120 7.13 20.74 -2.58
C TRP A 120 6.15 19.93 -1.72
N ALA A 121 4.93 20.43 -1.56
CA ALA A 121 3.89 19.78 -0.77
C ALA A 121 3.56 18.39 -1.34
N MET A 122 3.44 18.24 -2.66
CA MET A 122 3.22 16.94 -3.31
C MET A 122 4.40 15.99 -3.09
N GLY A 123 5.64 16.47 -3.17
CA GLY A 123 6.83 15.67 -2.89
C GLY A 123 6.87 15.16 -1.46
N LEU A 124 6.67 16.06 -0.48
CA LEU A 124 6.68 15.70 0.94
C LEU A 124 5.49 14.82 1.31
N ALA A 125 4.28 15.18 0.88
CA ALA A 125 3.07 14.42 1.17
C ALA A 125 3.13 13.02 0.55
N GLY A 126 3.57 12.88 -0.71
CA GLY A 126 3.74 11.58 -1.34
C GLY A 126 4.77 10.70 -0.63
N ALA A 127 5.91 11.29 -0.25
CA ALA A 127 6.96 10.59 0.47
C ALA A 127 6.50 10.10 1.85
N LEU A 128 5.80 10.95 2.62
CA LEU A 128 5.23 10.57 3.91
C LEU A 128 4.11 9.54 3.75
N TYR A 129 3.16 9.80 2.84
CA TYR A 129 1.99 8.97 2.65
C TYR A 129 2.33 7.54 2.22
N ILE A 130 3.39 7.36 1.44
CA ILE A 130 3.83 6.03 0.98
C ILE A 130 4.93 5.46 1.87
N GLY A 131 5.95 6.26 2.20
CA GLY A 131 7.12 5.81 2.94
C GLY A 131 6.80 5.42 4.38
N MET A 132 6.07 6.24 5.15
CA MET A 132 5.82 5.96 6.57
C MET A 132 5.04 4.66 6.82
N PRO A 133 3.97 4.34 6.06
CA PRO A 133 3.30 3.05 6.21
C PRO A 133 4.22 1.84 5.97
N PHE A 134 5.14 1.91 4.99
CA PHE A 134 6.13 0.86 4.80
C PHE A 134 7.12 0.74 5.97
N ASN A 135 7.44 1.85 6.63
CA ASN A 135 8.23 1.82 7.85
C ASN A 135 7.51 1.12 9.00
N PHE A 136 6.23 1.41 9.22
CA PHE A 136 5.43 0.69 10.22
C PHE A 136 5.35 -0.80 9.92
N TYR A 137 5.24 -1.16 8.65
CA TYR A 137 5.28 -2.56 8.22
C TYR A 137 6.63 -3.24 8.55
N LEU A 138 7.76 -2.56 8.32
CA LEU A 138 9.09 -3.07 8.70
C LEU A 138 9.29 -3.14 10.23
N LEU A 139 8.80 -2.15 10.97
CA LEU A 139 8.84 -2.15 12.43
C LEU A 139 7.99 -3.29 13.00
N LEU A 140 6.82 -3.56 12.40
CA LEU A 140 5.98 -4.68 12.79
C LEU A 140 6.72 -6.01 12.57
N TYR A 141 7.34 -6.19 11.42
CA TYR A 141 8.09 -7.40 11.11
C TYR A 141 9.29 -7.63 12.04
N THR A 142 10.01 -6.55 12.37
CA THR A 142 11.19 -6.61 13.25
C THR A 142 10.84 -6.62 14.74
N SER A 143 9.56 -6.45 15.08
CA SER A 143 9.10 -6.53 16.47
C SER A 143 9.31 -7.93 17.04
N LYS A 144 9.81 -8.00 18.28
CA LYS A 144 10.02 -9.25 19.00
C LYS A 144 8.95 -9.44 20.07
N PRO A 145 8.54 -10.69 20.37
CA PRO A 145 9.03 -11.94 19.79
C PRO A 145 8.35 -12.36 18.46
N ASN A 146 7.18 -11.79 18.13
CA ASN A 146 6.28 -12.38 17.14
C ASN A 146 6.08 -11.56 15.85
N GLY A 147 7.05 -10.73 15.45
CA GLY A 147 6.89 -9.79 14.34
C GLY A 147 6.46 -10.42 13.01
N LEU A 148 6.99 -11.59 12.66
CA LEU A 148 6.55 -12.36 11.48
C LEU A 148 5.05 -12.68 11.54
N VAL A 149 4.58 -13.17 12.69
CA VAL A 149 3.18 -13.56 12.89
C VAL A 149 2.27 -12.36 12.77
N TRP A 150 2.64 -11.25 13.42
CA TRP A 150 1.91 -9.99 13.30
C TRP A 150 1.84 -9.50 11.86
N THR A 151 2.95 -9.51 11.13
CA THR A 151 2.99 -9.10 9.72
C THR A 151 2.07 -9.95 8.84
N LEU A 152 2.08 -11.28 9.01
CA LEU A 152 1.22 -12.18 8.23
C LEU A 152 -0.26 -11.96 8.54
N PHE A 153 -0.63 -11.83 9.82
CA PHE A 153 -2.03 -11.58 10.19
C PHE A 153 -2.52 -10.20 9.77
N THR A 154 -1.67 -9.17 9.74
CA THR A 154 -2.03 -7.88 9.14
C THR A 154 -2.33 -8.01 7.65
N ILE A 155 -1.51 -8.77 6.89
CA ILE A 155 -1.77 -9.02 5.47
C ILE A 155 -3.10 -9.76 5.29
N PHE A 156 -3.33 -10.83 6.06
CA PHE A 156 -4.58 -11.59 5.99
C PHE A 156 -5.79 -10.76 6.42
N ALA A 157 -5.66 -9.89 7.42
CA ALA A 157 -6.73 -9.02 7.87
C ALA A 157 -7.13 -8.04 6.77
N VAL A 158 -6.17 -7.42 6.07
CA VAL A 158 -6.45 -6.53 4.93
C VAL A 158 -7.11 -7.29 3.78
N VAL A 159 -6.59 -8.47 3.42
CA VAL A 159 -7.18 -9.29 2.35
C VAL A 159 -8.60 -9.74 2.70
N ALA A 160 -8.83 -10.17 3.95
CA ALA A 160 -10.15 -10.57 4.41
C ALA A 160 -11.12 -9.40 4.47
N SER A 161 -10.66 -8.23 4.91
CA SER A 161 -11.45 -7.00 4.96
C SER A 161 -11.92 -6.58 3.56
N ASP A 162 -11.01 -6.55 2.58
CA ASP A 162 -11.37 -6.19 1.21
C ASP A 162 -12.29 -7.23 0.56
N ALA A 163 -12.04 -8.51 0.80
CA ALA A 163 -12.88 -9.59 0.30
C ALA A 163 -14.29 -9.56 0.90
N SER A 164 -14.42 -9.40 2.22
CA SER A 164 -15.73 -9.33 2.88
C SER A 164 -16.48 -8.06 2.49
N ALA A 165 -15.80 -6.92 2.40
CA ALA A 165 -16.39 -5.67 1.95
C ALA A 165 -16.91 -5.76 0.51
N LEU A 166 -16.14 -6.38 -0.38
CA LEU A 166 -16.55 -6.59 -1.77
C LEU A 166 -17.73 -7.57 -1.86
N LEU A 167 -17.68 -8.71 -1.16
CA LEU A 167 -18.70 -9.75 -1.24
C LEU A 167 -20.04 -9.31 -0.63
N VAL A 168 -20.01 -8.67 0.53
CA VAL A 168 -21.23 -8.18 1.19
C VAL A 168 -21.71 -6.90 0.53
N GLY A 169 -20.82 -5.96 0.25
CA GLY A 169 -21.17 -4.69 -0.39
C GLY A 169 -21.80 -4.87 -1.77
N SER A 170 -21.32 -5.83 -2.57
CA SER A 170 -21.90 -6.11 -3.90
C SER A 170 -23.24 -6.84 -3.88
N ARG A 171 -23.55 -7.59 -2.81
CA ARG A 171 -24.77 -8.42 -2.72
C ARG A 171 -25.89 -7.77 -1.92
N ILE A 172 -25.55 -7.10 -0.83
CA ILE A 172 -26.50 -6.61 0.19
C ILE A 172 -26.34 -5.10 0.42
N GLY A 173 -25.30 -4.47 -0.15
CA GLY A 173 -25.06 -3.05 0.02
C GLY A 173 -26.20 -2.19 -0.52
N ARG A 174 -26.82 -1.39 0.35
CA ARG A 174 -27.92 -0.48 -0.01
C ARG A 174 -27.54 0.97 0.23
N HIS A 175 -26.65 1.23 1.18
CA HIS A 175 -26.32 2.59 1.61
C HIS A 175 -24.93 2.98 1.10
N PRO A 176 -24.81 3.89 0.13
CA PRO A 176 -23.51 4.39 -0.33
C PRO A 176 -22.74 5.06 0.81
N PHE A 177 -21.44 4.78 0.93
CA PHE A 177 -20.61 5.34 2.00
C PHE A 177 -19.94 6.65 1.58
N PHE A 178 -19.39 6.71 0.35
CA PHE A 178 -18.75 7.91 -0.21
C PHE A 178 -19.13 8.09 -1.68
N ALA A 179 -20.39 8.42 -1.95
CA ALA A 179 -20.93 8.46 -3.31
C ALA A 179 -20.12 9.36 -4.28
N THR A 180 -19.59 10.48 -3.79
CA THR A 180 -18.82 11.45 -4.60
C THR A 180 -17.43 10.96 -4.98
N ILE A 181 -16.80 10.11 -4.16
CA ILE A 181 -15.41 9.64 -4.36
C ILE A 181 -15.40 8.22 -4.94
N SER A 182 -16.29 7.35 -4.45
CA SER A 182 -16.37 5.94 -4.82
C SER A 182 -17.82 5.45 -4.77
N PRO A 183 -18.57 5.55 -5.88
CA PRO A 183 -20.01 5.30 -5.91
C PRO A 183 -20.40 3.85 -5.58
N ARG A 184 -19.48 2.90 -5.69
CA ARG A 184 -19.73 1.47 -5.42
C ARG A 184 -19.43 1.02 -3.98
N LYS A 185 -18.90 1.90 -3.13
CA LYS A 185 -18.63 1.56 -1.72
C LYS A 185 -19.89 1.75 -0.89
N THR A 186 -20.26 0.75 -0.09
CA THR A 186 -21.45 0.78 0.76
C THR A 186 -21.08 0.66 2.24
N VAL A 187 -21.94 1.18 3.12
CA VAL A 187 -21.79 1.11 4.58
C VAL A 187 -21.77 -0.34 5.05
N GLU A 188 -22.66 -1.16 4.51
CA GLU A 188 -22.74 -2.59 4.86
C GLU A 188 -21.47 -3.34 4.44
N GLY A 189 -20.89 -2.97 3.30
CA GLY A 189 -19.60 -3.47 2.87
C GLY A 189 -18.48 -3.04 3.83
N ALA A 190 -18.46 -1.77 4.25
CA ALA A 190 -17.46 -1.29 5.21
C ALA A 190 -17.54 -2.03 6.56
N ILE A 191 -18.76 -2.23 7.10
CA ILE A 191 -18.98 -2.99 8.33
C ILE A 191 -18.52 -4.44 8.16
N ALA A 192 -18.86 -5.09 7.05
CA ALA A 192 -18.40 -6.45 6.76
C ALA A 192 -16.87 -6.52 6.64
N GLY A 193 -16.24 -5.48 6.09
CA GLY A 193 -14.79 -5.31 6.05
C GLY A 193 -14.16 -5.32 7.43
N VAL A 194 -14.69 -4.52 8.36
CA VAL A 194 -14.23 -4.47 9.76
C VAL A 194 -14.42 -5.84 10.41
N VAL A 195 -15.61 -6.43 10.32
CA VAL A 195 -15.89 -7.75 10.91
C VAL A 195 -14.94 -8.83 10.35
N GLY A 196 -14.63 -8.79 9.05
CA GLY A 196 -13.67 -9.70 8.42
C GLY A 196 -12.25 -9.57 8.98
N ALA A 197 -11.77 -8.34 9.18
CA ALA A 197 -10.47 -8.08 9.79
C ALA A 197 -10.43 -8.55 11.26
N VAL A 198 -11.46 -8.21 12.06
CA VAL A 198 -11.61 -8.63 13.46
C VAL A 198 -11.52 -10.14 13.58
N ILE A 199 -12.25 -10.89 12.74
CA ILE A 199 -12.26 -12.36 12.78
C ILE A 199 -10.86 -12.91 12.54
N VAL A 200 -10.15 -12.41 11.53
CA VAL A 200 -8.77 -12.85 11.24
C VAL A 200 -7.83 -12.55 12.40
N MET A 201 -7.93 -11.34 12.98
CA MET A 201 -7.10 -10.94 14.11
C MET A 201 -7.42 -11.73 15.37
N VAL A 202 -8.69 -11.99 15.68
CA VAL A 202 -9.09 -12.87 16.78
C VAL A 202 -8.52 -14.26 16.60
N ILE A 203 -8.67 -14.87 15.42
CA ILE A 203 -8.12 -16.20 15.15
C ILE A 203 -6.59 -16.20 15.32
N GLY A 204 -5.88 -15.24 14.72
CA GLY A 204 -4.42 -15.20 14.79
C GLY A 204 -3.88 -14.90 16.18
N VAL A 205 -4.37 -13.85 16.80
CA VAL A 205 -3.85 -13.33 18.07
C VAL A 205 -4.24 -14.23 19.24
N SER A 206 -5.47 -14.77 19.26
CA SER A 206 -5.91 -15.64 20.36
C SER A 206 -5.42 -17.07 20.21
N MET A 207 -5.48 -17.66 19.00
CA MET A 207 -5.12 -19.07 18.82
C MET A 207 -3.63 -19.30 18.60
N VAL A 208 -2.93 -18.38 17.92
CA VAL A 208 -1.50 -18.55 17.61
C VAL A 208 -0.61 -17.90 18.68
N LEU A 209 -0.98 -16.71 19.16
CA LEU A 209 -0.18 -15.96 20.14
C LEU A 209 -0.63 -16.16 21.60
N GLY A 210 -1.78 -16.80 21.83
CA GLY A 210 -2.33 -17.01 23.18
C GLY A 210 -2.73 -15.73 23.90
N ILE A 211 -2.92 -14.63 23.16
CA ILE A 211 -3.26 -13.32 23.72
C ILE A 211 -4.78 -13.24 23.94
N ASN A 212 -5.20 -12.54 25.01
CA ASN A 212 -6.61 -12.40 25.35
C ASN A 212 -7.42 -11.83 24.16
N PRO A 213 -8.56 -12.45 23.77
CA PRO A 213 -9.40 -12.03 22.65
C PRO A 213 -9.83 -10.55 22.67
N LEU A 214 -9.94 -9.95 23.85
CA LEU A 214 -10.27 -8.51 23.97
C LEU A 214 -9.21 -7.61 23.32
N HIS A 215 -7.93 -7.98 23.43
CA HIS A 215 -6.86 -7.26 22.75
C HIS A 215 -6.92 -7.49 21.24
N ALA A 216 -7.35 -8.68 20.81
CA ALA A 216 -7.50 -8.99 19.39
C ALA A 216 -8.64 -8.20 18.73
N ILE A 217 -9.76 -7.97 19.45
CA ILE A 217 -10.87 -7.11 19.01
C ILE A 217 -10.45 -5.63 18.95
N ALA A 218 -9.51 -5.19 19.79
CA ALA A 218 -9.00 -3.82 19.70
C ALA A 218 -7.99 -3.63 18.56
N LEU A 219 -7.28 -4.69 18.18
CA LEU A 219 -6.24 -4.68 17.14
C LEU A 219 -6.78 -4.91 15.72
N GLY A 220 -8.01 -5.41 15.58
CA GLY A 220 -8.69 -5.64 14.31
C GLY A 220 -10.07 -5.03 14.32
#